data_AF-A0A4U1I3A7-F1
#
_entry.id   AF-A0A4U1I3A7-F1
#
_cell.length_a   1.000
_cell.length_b   1.000
_cell.length_c   1.000
_cell.angle_alpha   90.00
_cell.angle_beta   90.00
_cell.angle_gamma   90.00
#
_symmetry.space_group_name_H-M   'P 1'
#
loop_
_entity.id
_entity.type
_entity.pdbx_description
1 polymer ?
#
loop_
_entity_poly.entity_id
_entity_poly.type
_entity_poly.pdbx_seq_one_letter_code
_entity_poly.pdbx_strand_id
1 'polypeptide(L)'
;MAFKSGAERFDEALGTLLSLGAKNGEEIYKGYKGVLEWLGQQANPVAAKGVAGSQISVGGVFSDDHPMAKEIRRTLRALLLLLVTRYGLTQSELKAIKRKYDGSRSPAQLNEIVSSIKEKSSRIRNLSVLIDSKVYRHAGELGMPDVAQVLRAGRDSGSRVLGEAYAYMNSASDDKNFYSPWFGDWDAKGKNGEYGGKMYREVVKDKLKKVLDAYLSKSLSFTAEKYGSLNANVYATAVPQSYEDFIGRNYIEVDLGRHFFTSTSSHSSEIVRDDALFADVLERLFRLNGEEEAIESAYRKAVMDGDFHWADKEGPARLAYDRDARLRDVQERKDRNKERLPRDPPGRPKRISVTGVILHEATHQVVKTTDVKISGEAMYGPNYCRWLSKNHPDQALLNADSYRLFCEEFLLPRY
;
A
#
# COMPACT_ATOMS: atom_id res chain seq x y z
N MET A 1 33.26 30.41 -27.00
CA MET A 1 32.86 29.28 -26.12
C MET A 1 31.55 28.70 -26.63
N ALA A 2 31.46 27.38 -26.84
CA ALA A 2 30.20 26.74 -27.19
C ALA A 2 29.23 26.81 -26.00
N PHE A 3 28.01 27.29 -26.23
CA PHE A 3 26.98 27.31 -25.19
C PHE A 3 26.51 25.88 -24.92
N LYS A 4 26.58 25.44 -23.67
CA LYS A 4 26.02 24.14 -23.26
C LYS A 4 24.52 24.10 -23.58
N SER A 5 24.10 23.04 -24.24
CA SER A 5 22.69 22.70 -24.44
C SER A 5 21.95 22.60 -23.11
N GLY A 6 20.60 22.60 -23.16
CA GLY A 6 19.79 22.36 -21.97
C GLY A 6 20.13 21.01 -21.33
N ALA A 7 20.19 19.94 -22.13
CA ALA A 7 20.50 18.59 -21.64
C ALA A 7 21.86 18.52 -20.92
N GLU A 8 22.92 19.10 -21.50
CA GLU A 8 24.25 19.13 -20.85
C GLU A 8 24.26 19.89 -19.53
N ARG A 9 23.47 20.98 -19.42
CA ARG A 9 23.32 21.72 -18.16
C ARG A 9 22.58 20.91 -17.11
N PHE A 10 21.54 20.18 -17.51
CA PHE A 10 20.82 19.27 -16.65
C PHE A 10 21.75 18.19 -16.10
N ASP A 11 22.49 17.50 -16.99
CA ASP A 11 23.38 16.40 -16.59
C ASP A 11 24.54 16.88 -15.72
N GLU A 12 25.10 18.07 -16.00
CA GLU A 12 26.11 18.70 -15.13
C GLU A 12 25.56 18.96 -13.72
N ALA A 13 24.37 19.56 -13.63
CA ALA A 13 23.74 19.90 -12.35
C ALA A 13 23.38 18.63 -11.55
N LEU A 14 22.87 17.60 -12.22
CA LEU A 14 22.59 16.30 -11.63
C LEU A 14 23.87 15.62 -11.12
N GLY A 15 24.93 15.63 -11.93
CA GLY A 15 26.25 15.12 -11.53
C GLY A 15 26.84 15.89 -10.34
N THR A 16 26.59 17.20 -10.25
CA THR A 16 26.97 18.00 -9.08
C THR A 16 26.17 17.61 -7.83
N LEU A 17 24.86 17.35 -7.92
CA LEU A 17 24.09 16.82 -6.78
C LEU A 17 24.64 15.47 -6.29
N LEU A 18 24.97 14.57 -7.21
CA LEU A 18 25.57 13.27 -6.87
C LEU A 18 26.91 13.45 -6.14
N SER A 19 27.80 14.30 -6.68
CA SER A 19 29.12 14.57 -6.09
C SER A 19 29.00 15.23 -4.71
N LEU A 20 28.08 16.18 -4.54
CA LEU A 20 27.83 16.83 -3.25
C LEU A 20 27.22 15.86 -2.24
N GLY A 21 26.31 14.97 -2.65
CA GLY A 21 25.76 13.92 -1.80
C GLY A 21 26.86 12.97 -1.29
N ALA A 22 27.78 12.56 -2.17
CA ALA A 22 28.92 11.72 -1.78
C ALA A 22 29.85 12.39 -0.77
N LYS A 23 29.98 13.72 -0.81
CA LYS A 23 30.89 14.49 0.07
C LYS A 23 30.23 15.00 1.35
N ASN A 24 28.94 15.34 1.32
CA ASN A 24 28.27 16.13 2.37
C ASN A 24 27.09 15.40 3.05
N GLY A 25 26.86 14.13 2.73
CA GLY A 25 25.93 13.26 3.46
C GLY A 25 24.64 12.91 2.71
N GLU A 26 23.86 12.04 3.36
CA GLU A 26 22.66 11.42 2.81
C GLU A 26 21.60 12.47 2.40
N GLU A 27 21.49 13.59 3.12
CA GLU A 27 20.46 14.59 2.89
C GLU A 27 20.55 15.18 1.49
N ILE A 28 21.74 15.52 1.00
CA ILE A 28 21.92 16.01 -0.37
C ILE A 28 21.71 14.89 -1.40
N TYR A 29 22.09 13.65 -1.04
CA TYR A 29 21.86 12.49 -1.89
C TYR A 29 20.35 12.23 -2.14
N LYS A 30 19.46 12.60 -1.20
CA LYS A 30 18.00 12.60 -1.42
C LYS A 30 17.59 13.55 -2.55
N GLY A 31 18.26 14.69 -2.67
CA GLY A 31 18.03 15.64 -3.76
C GLY A 31 18.37 15.04 -5.13
N TYR A 32 19.51 14.35 -5.24
CA TYR A 32 19.89 13.60 -6.43
C TYR A 32 18.82 12.55 -6.81
N LYS A 33 18.40 11.71 -5.85
CA LYS A 33 17.36 10.71 -6.07
C LYS A 33 16.02 11.33 -6.49
N GLY A 34 15.63 12.44 -5.84
CA GLY A 34 14.41 13.16 -6.18
C GLY A 34 14.39 13.65 -7.63
N VAL A 35 15.51 14.17 -8.13
CA VAL A 35 15.61 14.61 -9.54
C VAL A 35 15.48 13.44 -10.51
N LEU A 36 16.11 12.28 -10.20
CA LEU A 36 15.98 11.08 -11.01
C LEU A 36 14.54 10.54 -11.04
N GLU A 37 13.86 10.55 -9.89
CA GLU A 37 12.46 10.19 -9.79
C GLU A 37 11.58 11.09 -10.64
N TRP A 38 11.76 12.42 -10.54
CA TRP A 38 11.04 13.38 -11.36
C TRP A 38 11.26 13.11 -12.85
N LEU A 39 12.49 12.81 -13.25
CA LEU A 39 12.83 12.53 -14.64
C LEU A 39 12.16 11.25 -15.15
N GLY A 40 12.09 10.20 -14.31
CA GLY A 40 11.39 8.96 -14.62
C GLY A 40 9.87 9.10 -14.76
N GLN A 41 9.29 10.19 -14.25
CA GLN A 41 7.86 10.51 -14.38
C GLN A 41 7.51 11.31 -15.64
N GLN A 42 8.51 11.74 -16.44
CA GLN A 42 8.26 12.57 -17.61
C GLN A 42 7.86 11.71 -18.82
N ALA A 43 6.80 12.11 -19.53
CA ALA A 43 6.35 11.43 -20.76
C ALA A 43 7.45 11.37 -21.83
N ASN A 44 8.33 12.37 -21.86
CA ASN A 44 9.53 12.37 -22.70
C ASN A 44 10.73 12.87 -21.87
N PRO A 45 11.52 11.95 -21.28
CA PRO A 45 12.66 12.30 -20.44
C PRO A 45 13.70 13.16 -21.17
N VAL A 46 13.93 12.93 -22.46
CA VAL A 46 14.90 13.69 -23.27
C VAL A 46 14.47 15.15 -23.41
N ALA A 47 13.21 15.38 -23.78
CA ALA A 47 12.65 16.73 -23.89
C ALA A 47 12.64 17.43 -22.52
N ALA A 48 12.24 16.72 -21.46
CA ALA A 48 12.18 17.27 -20.12
C ALA A 48 13.56 17.70 -19.59
N LYS A 49 14.62 16.92 -19.84
CA LYS A 49 16.00 17.34 -19.57
C LYS A 49 16.34 18.64 -20.30
N GLY A 50 16.00 18.74 -21.59
CA GLY A 50 16.24 19.94 -22.39
C GLY A 50 15.53 21.18 -21.84
N VAL A 51 14.26 21.03 -21.45
CA VAL A 51 13.45 22.11 -20.88
C VAL A 51 14.01 22.53 -19.52
N ALA A 52 14.09 21.62 -18.54
CA ALA A 52 14.58 21.93 -17.19
C ALA A 52 16.02 22.48 -17.21
N GLY A 53 16.89 21.88 -18.03
CA GLY A 53 18.25 22.35 -18.23
C GLY A 53 18.37 23.76 -18.82
N SER A 54 17.41 24.14 -19.67
CA SER A 54 17.30 25.52 -20.17
C SER A 54 16.89 26.49 -19.07
N GLN A 55 15.99 26.08 -18.17
CA GLN A 55 15.50 26.89 -17.04
C GLN A 55 16.59 27.23 -16.02
N ILE A 56 17.54 26.32 -15.80
CA ILE A 56 18.64 26.48 -14.85
C ILE A 56 19.85 27.22 -15.43
N SER A 57 19.69 27.88 -16.59
CA SER A 57 20.75 28.75 -17.12
C SER A 57 21.10 29.85 -16.13
N VAL A 58 22.39 29.97 -15.83
CA VAL A 58 22.98 31.07 -15.06
C VAL A 58 23.93 31.79 -16.01
N GLY A 59 23.55 33.03 -16.39
CA GLY A 59 24.15 33.79 -17.48
C GLY A 59 25.55 34.37 -17.18
N GLY A 60 26.03 35.26 -18.07
CA GLY A 60 27.40 35.76 -18.20
C GLY A 60 28.09 36.41 -16.99
N VAL A 61 27.41 36.61 -15.86
CA VAL A 61 28.06 37.05 -14.60
C VAL A 61 29.05 35.98 -14.07
N PHE A 62 28.82 34.73 -14.46
CA PHE A 62 29.71 33.61 -14.15
C PHE A 62 30.55 33.15 -15.33
N SER A 63 30.61 33.83 -16.49
CA SER A 63 31.41 33.34 -17.64
C SER A 63 32.93 33.30 -17.42
N ASP A 64 33.37 33.76 -16.25
CA ASP A 64 34.75 33.68 -15.78
C ASP A 64 35.23 32.21 -15.69
N ASP A 65 36.50 32.01 -16.07
CA ASP A 65 37.18 30.72 -16.05
C ASP A 65 37.78 30.38 -14.67
N HIS A 66 37.70 31.29 -13.70
CA HIS A 66 38.16 31.10 -12.33
C HIS A 66 37.53 29.85 -11.67
N PRO A 67 38.33 28.97 -11.02
CA PRO A 67 37.84 27.71 -10.44
C PRO A 67 36.65 27.88 -9.48
N MET A 68 36.72 28.84 -8.56
CA MET A 68 35.63 29.12 -7.61
C MET A 68 34.34 29.57 -8.31
N ALA A 69 34.45 30.35 -9.39
CA ALA A 69 33.29 30.79 -10.16
C ALA A 69 32.65 29.62 -10.92
N LYS A 70 33.44 28.65 -11.40
CA LYS A 70 32.95 27.40 -11.98
C LYS A 70 32.22 26.55 -10.94
N GLU A 71 32.76 26.44 -9.74
CA GLU A 71 32.14 25.64 -8.67
C GLU A 71 30.82 26.25 -8.19
N ILE A 72 30.79 27.55 -7.90
CA ILE A 72 29.55 28.28 -7.54
C ILE A 72 28.49 28.10 -8.63
N ARG A 73 28.86 28.22 -9.91
CA ARG A 73 27.95 28.05 -11.03
C ARG A 73 27.34 26.65 -11.09
N ARG A 74 28.15 25.61 -10.93
CA ARG A 74 27.70 24.21 -10.97
C ARG A 74 26.79 23.90 -9.78
N THR A 75 27.16 24.35 -8.58
CA THR A 75 26.36 24.18 -7.36
C THR A 75 25.06 24.99 -7.43
N LEU A 76 25.07 26.21 -7.96
CA LEU A 76 23.85 27.00 -8.17
C LEU A 76 22.92 26.32 -9.18
N ARG A 77 23.45 25.76 -10.27
CA ARG A 77 22.65 24.95 -11.21
C ARG A 77 22.04 23.73 -10.54
N ALA A 78 22.77 23.03 -9.67
CA ALA A 78 22.25 21.92 -8.87
C ALA A 78 21.09 22.35 -7.97
N LEU A 79 21.21 23.49 -7.27
CA LEU A 79 20.11 24.06 -6.48
C LEU A 79 18.90 24.39 -7.35
N LEU A 80 19.11 25.11 -8.46
CA LEU A 80 18.03 25.49 -9.38
C LEU A 80 17.36 24.26 -10.01
N LEU A 81 18.13 23.20 -10.29
CA LEU A 81 17.60 21.95 -10.81
C LEU A 81 16.69 21.28 -9.78
N LEU A 82 17.12 21.26 -8.52
CA LEU A 82 16.30 20.74 -7.43
C LEU A 82 14.99 21.53 -7.30
N LEU A 83 15.08 22.86 -7.38
CA LEU A 83 13.93 23.75 -7.27
C LEU A 83 12.95 23.61 -8.44
N VAL A 84 13.45 23.47 -9.67
CA VAL A 84 12.56 23.33 -10.84
C VAL A 84 11.88 21.95 -10.87
N THR A 85 12.60 20.89 -10.50
CA THR A 85 12.09 19.52 -10.61
C THR A 85 11.27 19.08 -9.41
N ARG A 86 11.63 19.51 -8.19
CA ARG A 86 10.96 19.05 -6.95
C ARG A 86 10.01 20.06 -6.34
N TYR A 87 10.19 21.34 -6.65
CA TYR A 87 9.38 22.40 -6.07
C TYR A 87 8.58 23.16 -7.13
N GLY A 88 8.74 22.83 -8.42
CA GLY A 88 7.94 23.39 -9.50
C GLY A 88 8.08 24.91 -9.67
N LEU A 89 9.21 25.50 -9.24
CA LEU A 89 9.38 26.95 -9.30
C LEU A 89 9.30 27.46 -10.74
N THR A 90 8.58 28.57 -10.90
CA THR A 90 8.43 29.30 -12.15
C THR A 90 9.72 30.00 -12.56
N GLN A 91 9.80 30.41 -13.83
CA GLN A 91 10.94 31.18 -14.34
C GLN A 91 11.20 32.49 -13.56
N SER A 92 10.15 33.18 -13.11
CA SER A 92 10.25 34.39 -12.30
C SER A 92 10.90 34.11 -10.94
N GLU A 93 10.48 33.05 -10.27
CA GLU A 93 11.03 32.67 -8.96
C GLU A 93 12.49 32.21 -9.08
N LEU A 94 12.81 31.42 -10.11
CA LEU A 94 14.19 31.03 -10.39
C LEU A 94 15.07 32.24 -10.69
N LYS A 95 14.57 33.26 -11.40
CA LYS A 95 15.31 34.51 -11.63
C LYS A 95 15.57 35.28 -10.35
N ALA A 96 14.61 35.33 -9.42
CA ALA A 96 14.81 35.98 -8.12
C ALA A 96 15.92 35.28 -7.31
N ILE A 97 15.93 33.95 -7.31
CA ILE A 97 16.97 33.16 -6.64
C ILE A 97 18.33 33.38 -7.30
N LYS A 98 18.42 33.40 -8.63
CA LYS A 98 19.66 33.70 -9.36
C LYS A 98 20.25 35.05 -8.94
N ARG A 99 19.42 36.10 -8.89
CA ARG A 99 19.85 37.45 -8.49
C ARG A 99 20.43 37.52 -7.08
N LYS A 100 19.94 36.70 -6.15
CA LYS A 100 20.50 36.60 -4.79
C LYS A 100 22.00 36.25 -4.80
N TYR A 101 22.42 35.49 -5.82
CA TYR A 101 23.77 34.97 -5.95
C TYR A 101 24.58 35.69 -7.04
N ASP A 102 24.08 36.77 -7.64
CA ASP A 102 24.84 37.50 -8.66
C ASP A 102 26.02 38.27 -8.01
N GLY A 103 27.20 38.24 -8.66
CA GLY A 103 28.30 39.17 -8.40
C GLY A 103 29.26 38.85 -7.25
N SER A 104 28.94 37.95 -6.31
CA SER A 104 29.90 37.54 -5.27
C SER A 104 30.72 36.30 -5.68
N ARG A 105 31.94 36.19 -5.14
CA ARG A 105 32.94 35.15 -5.49
C ARG A 105 33.63 34.62 -4.24
N SER A 106 32.84 34.24 -3.24
CA SER A 106 33.38 33.86 -1.94
C SER A 106 33.05 32.40 -1.58
N PRO A 107 33.92 31.72 -0.82
CA PRO A 107 33.59 30.44 -0.21
C PRO A 107 32.30 30.49 0.63
N ALA A 108 32.01 31.64 1.28
CA ALA A 108 30.79 31.84 2.05
C ALA A 108 29.53 31.68 1.20
N GLN A 109 29.53 32.21 -0.03
CA GLN A 109 28.42 32.06 -0.96
C GLN A 109 28.24 30.60 -1.39
N LEU A 110 29.32 29.89 -1.70
CA LEU A 110 29.26 28.46 -2.03
C LEU A 110 28.62 27.66 -0.89
N ASN A 111 29.04 27.92 0.35
CA ASN A 111 28.50 27.28 1.56
C ASN A 111 27.01 27.60 1.78
N GLU A 112 26.56 28.81 1.43
CA GLU A 112 25.16 29.19 1.49
C GLU A 112 24.31 28.40 0.47
N ILE A 113 24.81 28.23 -0.75
CA ILE A 113 24.14 27.44 -1.78
C ILE A 113 24.09 25.96 -1.37
N VAL A 114 25.20 25.40 -0.86
CA VAL A 114 25.24 24.00 -0.37
C VAL A 114 24.28 23.81 0.81
N SER A 115 24.25 24.74 1.76
CA SER A 115 23.28 24.72 2.88
C SER A 115 21.84 24.74 2.38
N SER A 116 21.55 25.57 1.36
CA SER A 116 20.22 25.62 0.73
C SER A 116 19.87 24.30 0.03
N ILE A 117 20.83 23.68 -0.68
CA ILE A 117 20.63 22.35 -1.27
C ILE A 117 20.34 21.34 -0.17
N LYS A 118 21.10 21.34 0.92
CA LYS A 118 20.92 20.40 2.04
C LYS A 118 19.54 20.57 2.68
N GLU A 119 19.13 21.80 2.97
CA GLU A 119 17.82 22.13 3.53
C GLU A 119 16.66 21.72 2.60
N LYS A 120 16.77 21.99 1.30
CA LYS A 120 15.74 21.59 0.34
C LYS A 120 15.74 20.08 0.09
N SER A 121 16.90 19.43 0.17
CA SER A 121 16.99 17.98 -0.06
C SER A 121 16.57 17.17 1.16
N SER A 122 16.77 17.67 2.39
CA SER A 122 16.27 17.01 3.60
C SER A 122 14.73 16.98 3.67
N ARG A 123 14.08 17.97 3.05
CA ARG A 123 12.62 18.01 2.88
C ARG A 123 12.11 17.03 1.81
N ILE A 124 12.99 16.51 0.95
CA ILE A 124 12.66 15.45 -0.01
C ILE A 124 12.65 14.14 0.75
N ARG A 125 11.45 13.59 0.89
CA ARG A 125 11.26 12.28 1.51
C ARG A 125 11.73 11.24 0.49
N ASN A 126 12.80 10.50 0.82
CA ASN A 126 13.25 9.36 0.03
C ASN A 126 12.20 8.25 0.16
N LEU A 127 11.23 8.24 -0.74
CA LEU A 127 10.16 7.25 -0.73
C LEU A 127 10.42 6.20 -1.80
N SER A 128 11.64 5.64 -1.77
CA SER A 128 12.03 4.62 -2.74
C SER A 128 11.11 3.41 -2.64
N VAL A 129 10.76 2.89 -3.81
CA VAL A 129 10.17 1.57 -3.98
C VAL A 129 11.31 0.58 -4.20
N LEU A 130 11.47 -0.36 -3.27
CA LEU A 130 12.36 -1.50 -3.36
C LEU A 130 11.52 -2.68 -3.84
N ILE A 131 12.00 -3.40 -4.85
CA ILE A 131 11.25 -4.52 -5.45
C ILE A 131 12.18 -5.72 -5.49
N ASP A 132 11.77 -6.82 -4.86
CA ASP A 132 12.50 -8.08 -4.93
C ASP A 132 12.53 -8.60 -6.38
N SER A 133 13.69 -9.12 -6.79
CA SER A 133 13.88 -9.84 -8.06
C SER A 133 12.78 -10.89 -8.38
N LYS A 134 12.25 -11.57 -7.35
CA LYS A 134 11.16 -12.56 -7.51
C LYS A 134 9.87 -11.94 -8.02
N VAL A 135 9.56 -10.71 -7.58
CA VAL A 135 8.38 -9.95 -8.03
C VAL A 135 8.48 -9.66 -9.52
N TYR A 136 9.66 -9.21 -9.99
CA TYR A 136 9.89 -8.97 -11.43
C TYR A 136 9.75 -10.26 -12.25
N ARG A 137 10.28 -11.38 -11.76
CA ARG A 137 10.16 -12.68 -12.44
C ARG A 137 8.70 -13.07 -12.60
N HIS A 138 7.93 -13.07 -11.51
CA HIS A 138 6.53 -13.48 -11.50
C HIS A 138 5.65 -12.56 -12.36
N ALA A 139 5.88 -11.25 -12.30
CA ALA A 139 5.16 -10.31 -13.13
C ALA A 139 5.51 -10.43 -14.62
N GLY A 140 6.77 -10.78 -14.94
CA GLY A 140 7.20 -11.10 -16.30
C GLY A 140 6.52 -12.35 -16.88
N GLU A 141 6.36 -13.41 -16.07
CA GLU A 141 5.61 -14.62 -16.45
C GLU A 141 4.15 -14.34 -16.81
N LEU A 142 3.59 -13.26 -16.27
CA LEU A 142 2.20 -12.84 -16.49
C LEU A 142 2.05 -11.73 -17.53
N GLY A 143 3.16 -11.32 -18.17
CA GLY A 143 3.16 -10.30 -19.20
C GLY A 143 2.81 -8.90 -18.70
N MET A 144 3.05 -8.59 -17.42
CA MET A 144 2.79 -7.25 -16.90
C MET A 144 3.82 -6.23 -17.40
N PRO A 145 3.37 -5.15 -18.06
CA PRO A 145 4.27 -4.08 -18.47
C PRO A 145 4.69 -3.23 -17.27
N ASP A 146 5.98 -2.88 -17.20
CA ASP A 146 6.61 -1.96 -16.23
C ASP A 146 6.11 -2.09 -14.78
N VAL A 147 6.43 -3.24 -14.17
CA VAL A 147 6.14 -3.57 -12.75
C VAL A 147 6.53 -2.44 -11.80
N ALA A 148 7.68 -1.80 -12.04
CA ALA A 148 8.19 -0.75 -11.18
C ALA A 148 7.29 0.50 -11.24
N GLN A 149 6.84 0.88 -12.44
CA GLN A 149 5.89 1.98 -12.61
C GLN A 149 4.55 1.66 -11.97
N VAL A 150 4.00 0.45 -12.17
CA VAL A 150 2.71 0.04 -11.60
C VAL A 150 2.72 0.11 -10.07
N LEU A 151 3.76 -0.41 -9.43
CA LEU A 151 3.88 -0.40 -7.97
C LEU A 151 4.11 0.99 -7.41
N ARG A 152 4.87 1.85 -8.11
CA ARG A 152 5.00 3.28 -7.76
C ARG A 152 3.67 4.02 -7.87
N ALA A 153 2.94 3.84 -8.97
CA ALA A 153 1.62 4.46 -9.15
C ALA A 153 0.64 4.00 -8.07
N GLY A 154 0.65 2.70 -7.74
CA GLY A 154 -0.11 2.12 -6.64
C GLY A 154 0.18 2.77 -5.30
N ARG A 155 1.47 2.91 -4.96
CA ARG A 155 1.97 3.61 -3.75
C ARG A 155 1.49 5.05 -3.67
N ASP A 156 1.72 5.82 -4.74
CA ASP A 156 1.43 7.25 -4.75
C ASP A 156 -0.07 7.51 -4.66
N SER A 157 -0.86 6.70 -5.37
CA SER A 157 -2.31 6.69 -5.24
C SER A 157 -2.77 6.29 -3.83
N GLY A 158 -2.11 5.30 -3.20
CA GLY A 158 -2.35 4.92 -1.80
C GLY A 158 -2.13 6.07 -0.82
N SER A 159 -1.04 6.81 -0.97
CA SER A 159 -0.79 8.02 -0.16
C SER A 159 -1.87 9.07 -0.34
N ARG A 160 -2.38 9.27 -1.57
CA ARG A 160 -3.44 10.22 -1.86
C ARG A 160 -4.74 9.81 -1.16
N VAL A 161 -5.21 8.57 -1.38
CA VAL A 161 -6.49 8.13 -0.82
C VAL A 161 -6.47 8.00 0.70
N LEU A 162 -5.34 7.62 1.31
CA LEU A 162 -5.17 7.69 2.76
C LEU A 162 -5.28 9.13 3.28
N GLY A 163 -4.70 10.09 2.55
CA GLY A 163 -4.81 11.51 2.87
C GLY A 163 -6.25 12.00 2.82
N GLU A 164 -7.00 11.62 1.78
CA GLU A 164 -8.41 11.96 1.64
C GLU A 164 -9.29 11.27 2.69
N ALA A 165 -9.08 9.98 2.96
CA ALA A 165 -9.75 9.24 4.02
C ALA A 165 -9.49 9.85 5.39
N TYR A 166 -8.24 10.19 5.70
CA TYR A 166 -7.88 10.85 6.95
C TYR A 166 -8.48 12.26 7.06
N ALA A 167 -8.49 13.03 5.96
CA ALA A 167 -9.13 14.34 5.92
C ALA A 167 -10.65 14.24 6.15
N TYR A 168 -11.31 13.25 5.53
CA TYR A 168 -12.72 12.95 5.77
C TYR A 168 -12.98 12.65 7.26
N MET A 169 -12.15 11.82 7.90
CA MET A 169 -12.27 11.52 9.35
C MET A 169 -11.99 12.73 10.27
N ASN A 170 -11.41 13.82 9.74
CA ASN A 170 -11.22 15.09 10.46
C ASN A 170 -12.27 16.14 10.10
N SER A 171 -13.04 15.94 9.04
CA SER A 171 -14.07 16.88 8.62
C SER A 171 -15.22 16.86 9.62
N ALA A 172 -15.89 18.01 9.77
CA ALA A 172 -17.17 18.09 10.50
C ALA A 172 -18.34 17.47 9.71
N SER A 173 -18.05 16.69 8.66
CA SER A 173 -19.06 16.09 7.80
C SER A 173 -19.88 15.07 8.59
N ASP A 174 -21.19 15.30 8.64
CA ASP A 174 -22.18 14.35 9.15
C ASP A 174 -22.46 13.20 8.17
N ASP A 175 -21.67 13.06 7.10
CA ASP A 175 -21.86 12.01 6.10
C ASP A 175 -21.38 10.64 6.61
N LYS A 176 -22.08 10.11 7.61
CA LYS A 176 -21.87 8.79 8.24
C LYS A 176 -22.01 7.65 7.23
N ASN A 177 -22.71 7.88 6.11
CA ASN A 177 -23.02 6.87 5.11
C ASN A 177 -21.76 6.32 4.43
N PHE A 178 -20.68 7.11 4.37
CA PHE A 178 -19.44 6.68 3.73
C PHE A 178 -18.59 5.77 4.63
N TYR A 179 -18.71 5.93 5.94
CA TYR A 179 -17.97 5.16 6.95
C TYR A 179 -18.71 3.89 7.35
N SER A 180 -20.02 3.99 7.57
CA SER A 180 -20.80 2.93 8.21
C SER A 180 -20.82 1.58 7.49
N PRO A 181 -20.74 1.49 6.15
CA PRO A 181 -20.60 0.23 5.44
C PRO A 181 -19.33 -0.56 5.79
N TRP A 182 -18.31 0.09 6.36
CA TRP A 182 -16.99 -0.52 6.56
C TRP A 182 -16.66 -0.77 8.03
N PHE A 183 -17.17 0.08 8.92
CA PHE A 183 -16.83 0.06 10.34
C PHE A 183 -18.04 0.16 11.29
N GLY A 184 -19.26 0.20 10.74
CA GLY A 184 -20.49 0.18 11.52
C GLY A 184 -20.92 1.57 12.00
N ASP A 185 -21.60 1.64 13.14
CA ASP A 185 -22.10 2.91 13.65
C ASP A 185 -20.95 3.88 13.99
N TRP A 186 -21.04 5.10 13.45
CA TRP A 186 -20.08 6.19 13.61
C TRP A 186 -19.91 6.63 15.07
N ASP A 187 -20.97 6.53 15.87
CA ASP A 187 -21.02 6.95 17.27
C ASP A 187 -20.83 5.78 18.25
N ALA A 188 -20.62 4.56 17.74
CA ALA A 188 -20.38 3.39 18.58
C ALA A 188 -19.06 3.51 19.37
N LYS A 189 -19.11 3.02 20.61
CA LYS A 189 -17.95 2.90 21.50
C LYS A 189 -17.58 1.43 21.68
N GLY A 190 -16.29 1.18 21.91
CA GLY A 190 -15.82 -0.14 22.31
C GLY A 190 -16.56 -0.66 23.54
N LYS A 191 -16.99 -1.92 23.48
CA LYS A 191 -17.63 -2.56 24.64
C LYS A 191 -16.57 -2.78 25.73
N ASN A 192 -16.98 -2.75 27.00
CA ASN A 192 -16.15 -3.17 28.13
C ASN A 192 -14.77 -2.50 28.26
N GLY A 193 -14.63 -1.25 27.82
CA GLY A 193 -13.34 -0.52 27.90
C GLY A 193 -12.34 -0.89 26.81
N GLU A 194 -12.72 -1.72 25.83
CA GLU A 194 -11.94 -1.94 24.60
C GLU A 194 -11.61 -0.60 23.94
N TYR A 195 -10.39 -0.47 23.44
CA TYR A 195 -9.86 0.77 22.86
C TYR A 195 -9.85 1.98 23.80
N GLY A 196 -9.88 1.76 25.12
CA GLY A 196 -9.80 2.83 26.12
C GLY A 196 -11.03 3.73 26.14
N GLY A 197 -12.20 3.20 25.76
CA GLY A 197 -13.47 3.95 25.73
C GLY A 197 -13.61 4.93 24.55
N LYS A 198 -12.66 4.90 23.61
CA LYS A 198 -12.73 5.67 22.36
C LYS A 198 -13.92 5.25 21.51
N MET A 199 -14.41 6.21 20.72
CA MET A 199 -15.36 5.89 19.65
C MET A 199 -14.66 5.14 18.53
N TYR A 200 -15.36 4.25 17.83
CA TYR A 200 -14.78 3.48 16.72
C TYR A 200 -14.20 4.39 15.63
N ARG A 201 -14.84 5.53 15.33
CA ARG A 201 -14.30 6.52 14.39
C ARG A 201 -12.94 7.07 14.80
N GLU A 202 -12.70 7.24 16.11
CA GLU A 202 -11.42 7.75 16.62
C GLU A 202 -10.32 6.69 16.46
N VAL A 203 -10.67 5.42 16.68
CA VAL A 203 -9.77 4.29 16.43
C VAL A 203 -9.40 4.20 14.95
N VAL A 204 -10.38 4.29 14.05
CA VAL A 204 -10.15 4.30 12.59
C VAL A 204 -9.26 5.47 12.19
N LYS A 205 -9.59 6.68 12.67
CA LYS A 205 -8.80 7.90 12.43
C LYS A 205 -7.34 7.75 12.88
N ASP A 206 -7.11 7.23 14.09
CA ASP A 206 -5.76 7.01 14.63
C ASP A 206 -4.98 6.00 13.78
N LYS A 207 -5.63 4.92 13.35
CA LYS A 207 -5.02 3.91 12.49
C LYS A 207 -4.69 4.46 11.11
N LEU A 208 -5.62 5.16 10.46
CA LEU A 208 -5.38 5.82 9.17
C LEU A 208 -4.22 6.81 9.25
N LYS A 209 -4.14 7.60 10.34
CA LYS A 209 -3.02 8.51 10.56
C LYS A 209 -1.68 7.77 10.58
N LYS A 210 -1.59 6.68 11.35
CA LYS A 210 -0.35 5.88 11.45
C LYS A 210 0.07 5.31 10.10
N VAL A 211 -0.88 4.76 9.34
CA VAL A 211 -0.62 4.24 7.99
C VAL A 211 -0.17 5.36 7.05
N LEU A 212 -0.87 6.50 7.04
CA LEU A 212 -0.51 7.66 6.23
C LEU A 212 0.89 8.20 6.58
N ASP A 213 1.19 8.38 7.87
CA ASP A 213 2.50 8.82 8.32
C ASP A 213 3.59 7.86 7.85
N ALA A 214 3.33 6.54 7.91
CA ALA A 214 4.25 5.51 7.42
C ALA A 214 4.47 5.62 5.90
N TYR A 215 3.40 5.73 5.10
CA TYR A 215 3.46 5.94 3.64
C TYR A 215 4.29 7.17 3.26
N LEU A 216 4.16 8.22 4.07
CA LEU A 216 4.83 9.48 3.82
C LEU A 216 6.25 9.52 4.39
N SER A 217 6.70 8.57 5.23
CA SER A 217 8.01 8.65 5.89
C SER A 217 8.94 7.47 5.61
N LYS A 218 8.41 6.32 5.18
CA LYS A 218 9.16 5.08 4.95
C LYS A 218 9.17 4.72 3.46
N SER A 219 10.19 3.96 3.04
CA SER A 219 10.21 3.31 1.71
C SER A 219 9.18 2.17 1.65
N LEU A 220 8.76 1.73 0.46
CA LEU A 220 8.00 0.47 0.31
C LEU A 220 8.94 -0.62 -0.20
N SER A 221 8.91 -1.78 0.45
CA SER A 221 9.63 -2.98 0.02
C SER A 221 8.63 -4.02 -0.44
N PHE A 222 8.53 -4.21 -1.75
CA PHE A 222 7.68 -5.21 -2.37
C PHE A 222 8.40 -6.55 -2.43
N THR A 223 7.87 -7.52 -1.73
CA THR A 223 8.36 -8.89 -1.72
C THR A 223 7.36 -9.78 -2.44
N ALA A 224 7.82 -10.91 -2.96
CA ALA A 224 6.97 -12.03 -3.32
C ALA A 224 7.44 -13.16 -2.40
N GLU A 225 6.52 -13.68 -1.59
CA GLU A 225 6.77 -14.52 -0.42
C GLU A 225 8.11 -15.32 -0.35
N LYS A 226 8.63 -15.32 0.88
CA LYS A 226 9.94 -15.79 1.34
C LYS A 226 10.00 -17.31 1.63
N TYR A 227 8.91 -18.07 1.43
CA TYR A 227 8.80 -19.45 1.93
C TYR A 227 8.77 -20.51 0.82
N GLY A 228 9.94 -21.10 0.58
CA GLY A 228 10.12 -22.25 -0.31
C GLY A 228 9.73 -23.60 0.31
N SER A 229 8.63 -23.73 1.08
CA SER A 229 8.24 -25.03 1.63
C SER A 229 6.73 -25.25 1.65
N LEU A 230 6.26 -26.11 0.74
CA LEU A 230 5.25 -27.15 0.96
C LEU A 230 4.22 -26.87 2.08
N ASN A 231 3.26 -26.00 1.80
CA ASN A 231 1.85 -26.16 2.20
C ASN A 231 1.03 -25.06 1.53
N ALA A 232 0.58 -25.34 0.30
CA ALA A 232 -0.23 -24.45 -0.53
C ALA A 232 -1.65 -24.16 0.02
N ASN A 233 -1.92 -24.47 1.29
CA ASN A 233 -3.24 -24.38 1.93
C ASN A 233 -3.29 -23.42 3.13
N VAL A 234 -2.24 -22.64 3.38
CA VAL A 234 -2.25 -21.64 4.46
C VAL A 234 -2.38 -20.25 3.85
N TYR A 235 -3.57 -19.67 4.01
CA TYR A 235 -3.92 -18.27 3.78
C TYR A 235 -3.11 -17.33 4.68
N ALA A 236 -1.79 -17.27 4.50
CA ALA A 236 -0.92 -16.36 5.22
C ALA A 236 -0.57 -15.17 4.31
N THR A 237 -1.50 -14.23 4.19
CA THR A 237 -1.11 -12.82 4.20
C THR A 237 -0.26 -12.56 5.46
N ALA A 238 0.68 -11.64 5.34
CA ALA A 238 1.87 -11.53 6.17
C ALA A 238 1.65 -11.86 7.67
N VAL A 239 2.48 -12.76 8.22
CA VAL A 239 2.64 -12.86 9.68
C VAL A 239 2.90 -11.44 10.21
N PRO A 240 2.11 -10.93 11.18
CA PRO A 240 2.29 -9.58 11.68
C PRO A 240 3.74 -9.39 12.13
N GLN A 241 4.46 -8.46 11.51
CA GLN A 241 5.74 -8.02 12.06
C GLN A 241 5.47 -7.45 13.47
N SER A 242 6.40 -7.63 14.40
CA SER A 242 6.26 -6.94 15.69
C SER A 242 6.23 -5.42 15.44
N TYR A 243 5.50 -4.67 16.27
CA TYR A 243 5.41 -3.21 16.08
C TYR A 243 6.80 -2.57 16.24
N GLU A 244 7.59 -3.19 17.11
CA GLU A 244 8.98 -2.89 17.41
C GLU A 244 9.86 -3.05 16.15
N ASP A 245 9.70 -4.13 15.40
CA ASP A 245 10.38 -4.34 14.11
C ASP A 245 9.95 -3.31 13.07
N PHE A 246 8.64 -3.01 12.98
CA PHE A 246 8.13 -2.00 12.06
C PHE A 246 8.70 -0.61 12.37
N ILE A 247 8.71 -0.19 13.64
CA ILE A 247 9.28 1.10 14.05
C ILE A 247 10.76 1.16 13.68
N GLY A 248 11.52 0.09 13.94
CA GLY A 248 12.96 0.03 13.70
C GLY A 248 13.38 0.00 12.22
N ARG A 249 12.46 -0.34 11.29
CA ARG A 249 12.75 -0.43 9.85
C ARG A 249 12.51 0.90 9.12
N ASN A 250 13.31 1.19 8.10
CA ASN A 250 13.12 2.37 7.23
C ASN A 250 12.16 2.12 6.05
N TYR A 251 11.47 0.98 6.03
CA TYR A 251 10.53 0.59 4.98
C TYR A 251 9.27 -0.08 5.56
N ILE A 252 8.19 -0.08 4.79
CA ILE A 252 7.01 -0.93 4.95
C ILE A 252 7.19 -2.13 4.01
N GLU A 253 7.06 -3.34 4.52
CA GLU A 253 7.07 -4.56 3.70
C GLU A 253 5.66 -4.78 3.13
N VAL A 254 5.57 -5.03 1.83
CA VAL A 254 4.32 -5.32 1.12
C VAL A 254 4.50 -6.63 0.40
N ASP A 255 3.84 -7.68 0.87
CA ASP A 255 3.87 -8.98 0.20
C ASP A 255 2.91 -8.97 -0.98
N LEU A 256 3.47 -8.93 -2.18
CA LEU A 256 2.76 -9.16 -3.41
C LEU A 256 2.70 -10.67 -3.62
N GLY A 257 1.80 -11.32 -2.87
CA GLY A 257 1.60 -12.76 -2.95
C GLY A 257 1.34 -13.22 -4.40
N ARG A 258 1.41 -14.54 -4.65
CA ARG A 258 1.17 -15.14 -5.98
C ARG A 258 -0.15 -14.67 -6.63
N HIS A 259 -1.10 -14.30 -5.78
CA HIS A 259 -2.44 -13.82 -6.06
C HIS A 259 -2.54 -12.34 -6.44
N PHE A 260 -1.58 -11.48 -6.07
CA PHE A 260 -1.57 -10.07 -6.48
C PHE A 260 -1.59 -9.92 -8.02
N PHE A 261 -0.93 -10.85 -8.70
CA PHE A 261 -0.78 -10.82 -10.15
C PHE A 261 -1.75 -11.76 -10.90
N THR A 262 -2.43 -12.68 -10.20
CA THR A 262 -3.26 -13.73 -10.84
C THR A 262 -4.68 -13.88 -10.27
N SER A 263 -4.99 -13.37 -9.08
CA SER A 263 -6.22 -13.76 -8.38
C SER A 263 -7.43 -12.94 -8.79
N THR A 264 -8.21 -13.60 -9.63
CA THR A 264 -9.61 -13.31 -9.95
C THR A 264 -10.54 -14.25 -9.16
N SER A 265 -10.13 -14.80 -8.01
CA SER A 265 -10.93 -15.87 -7.35
C SER A 265 -11.07 -15.79 -5.82
N SER A 266 -10.08 -15.33 -5.05
CA SER A 266 -10.12 -15.38 -3.58
C SER A 266 -10.41 -14.06 -2.88
N HIS A 267 -10.16 -12.94 -3.55
CA HIS A 267 -10.64 -11.64 -3.10
C HIS A 267 -11.92 -11.35 -3.86
N SER A 268 -12.99 -11.11 -3.11
CA SER A 268 -14.35 -10.99 -3.62
C SER A 268 -14.45 -10.18 -4.90
N SER A 269 -15.40 -10.53 -5.76
CA SER A 269 -15.95 -9.57 -6.70
C SER A 269 -16.28 -8.26 -5.98
N GLU A 270 -15.91 -7.10 -6.55
CA GLU A 270 -16.44 -5.79 -6.14
C GLU A 270 -17.97 -5.67 -6.32
N ILE A 271 -18.63 -6.75 -6.70
CA ILE A 271 -20.08 -6.83 -6.80
C ILE A 271 -20.66 -6.75 -5.40
N VAL A 272 -21.17 -5.57 -5.10
CA VAL A 272 -22.14 -5.37 -4.03
C VAL A 272 -23.38 -6.18 -4.38
N ARG A 273 -23.68 -7.18 -3.55
CA ARG A 273 -24.90 -7.99 -3.64
C ARG A 273 -25.96 -7.36 -2.75
N ASP A 274 -27.20 -7.82 -2.88
CA ASP A 274 -28.24 -7.47 -1.92
C ASP A 274 -27.81 -7.90 -0.50
N ASP A 275 -27.70 -6.92 0.41
CA ASP A 275 -27.14 -7.14 1.75
C ASP A 275 -27.96 -8.16 2.56
N ALA A 276 -29.29 -8.19 2.38
CA ALA A 276 -30.18 -9.09 3.11
C ALA A 276 -30.04 -10.54 2.62
N LEU A 277 -30.04 -10.74 1.29
CA LEU A 277 -29.81 -12.05 0.69
C LEU A 277 -28.41 -12.57 1.04
N PHE A 278 -27.39 -11.73 0.95
CA PHE A 278 -26.02 -12.11 1.29
C PHE A 278 -25.89 -12.50 2.77
N ALA A 279 -26.49 -11.73 3.68
CA ALA A 279 -26.51 -12.05 5.11
C ALA A 279 -27.18 -13.40 5.39
N ASP A 280 -28.37 -13.68 4.83
CA ASP A 280 -29.05 -14.98 5.03
C ASP A 280 -28.23 -16.16 4.48
N VAL A 281 -27.59 -16.00 3.32
CA VAL A 281 -26.70 -17.03 2.77
C VAL A 281 -25.51 -17.25 3.69
N LEU A 282 -24.86 -16.18 4.16
CA LEU A 282 -23.68 -16.27 5.02
C LEU A 282 -24.00 -16.87 6.40
N GLU A 283 -25.10 -16.47 7.03
CA GLU A 283 -25.55 -17.03 8.31
C GLU A 283 -25.91 -18.52 8.22
N ARG A 284 -26.43 -18.98 7.07
CA ARG A 284 -26.63 -20.41 6.81
C ARG A 284 -25.30 -21.14 6.62
N LEU A 285 -24.32 -20.52 5.96
CA LEU A 285 -22.98 -21.09 5.85
C LEU A 285 -22.33 -21.26 7.22
N PHE A 286 -22.45 -20.29 8.13
CA PHE A 286 -21.92 -20.42 9.49
C PHE A 286 -22.54 -21.57 10.26
N ARG A 287 -23.86 -21.76 10.14
CA ARG A 287 -24.55 -22.92 10.73
C ARG A 287 -24.02 -24.24 10.16
N LEU A 288 -23.84 -24.31 8.84
CA LEU A 288 -23.29 -25.51 8.18
C LEU A 288 -21.82 -25.77 8.55
N ASN A 289 -21.01 -24.72 8.74
CA ASN A 289 -19.63 -24.86 9.23
C ASN A 289 -19.63 -25.41 10.67
N GLY A 290 -20.54 -24.95 11.54
CA GLY A 290 -20.72 -25.52 12.87
C GLY A 290 -21.20 -26.97 12.86
N GLU A 291 -22.07 -27.35 11.92
CA GLU A 291 -22.48 -28.76 11.72
C GLU A 291 -21.28 -29.64 11.31
N GLU A 292 -20.42 -29.16 10.40
CA GLU A 292 -19.20 -29.85 10.01
C GLU A 292 -18.22 -30.04 11.18
N GLU A 293 -17.96 -28.99 11.95
CA GLU A 293 -17.11 -29.06 13.14
C GLU A 293 -17.66 -30.03 14.19
N ALA A 294 -18.98 -30.10 14.35
CA ALA A 294 -19.63 -31.04 15.25
C ALA A 294 -19.49 -32.49 14.77
N ILE A 295 -19.59 -32.75 13.46
CA ILE A 295 -19.36 -34.08 12.87
C ILE A 295 -17.91 -34.52 13.12
N GLU A 296 -16.95 -33.65 12.83
CA GLU A 296 -15.52 -33.90 13.03
C GLU A 296 -15.17 -34.13 14.50
N SER A 297 -15.76 -33.34 15.40
CA SER A 297 -15.54 -33.47 16.84
C SER A 297 -16.13 -34.76 17.39
N ALA A 298 -17.34 -35.13 16.96
CA ALA A 298 -17.98 -36.40 17.34
C ALA A 298 -17.17 -37.61 16.86
N TYR A 299 -16.66 -37.57 15.62
CA TYR A 299 -15.78 -38.60 15.08
C TYR A 299 -14.50 -38.74 15.93
N ARG A 300 -13.80 -37.62 16.20
CA ARG A 300 -12.59 -37.63 17.04
C ARG A 300 -12.85 -38.19 18.42
N LYS A 301 -13.97 -37.81 19.04
CA LYS A 301 -14.37 -38.31 20.35
C LYS A 301 -14.60 -39.83 20.33
N ALA A 302 -15.39 -40.33 19.38
CA ALA A 302 -15.64 -41.77 19.25
C ALA A 302 -14.34 -42.58 19.04
N VAL A 303 -13.38 -42.02 18.29
CA VAL A 303 -12.04 -42.61 18.12
C VAL A 303 -11.24 -42.64 19.42
N MET A 304 -11.27 -41.56 20.20
CA MET A 304 -10.54 -41.49 21.47
C MET A 304 -11.16 -42.37 22.56
N ASP A 305 -12.49 -42.41 22.63
CA ASP A 305 -13.24 -43.17 23.64
C ASP A 305 -13.19 -44.68 23.35
N GLY A 306 -12.73 -45.08 22.16
CA GLY A 306 -12.65 -46.48 21.77
C GLY A 306 -14.05 -47.10 21.64
N ASP A 307 -15.01 -46.33 21.12
CA ASP A 307 -16.41 -46.71 20.88
C ASP A 307 -16.56 -47.78 19.76
N PHE A 308 -15.61 -48.70 19.68
CA PHE A 308 -15.57 -49.84 18.78
C PHE A 308 -15.19 -51.07 19.59
N HIS A 309 -15.92 -52.17 19.43
CA HIS A 309 -15.53 -53.43 20.01
C HIS A 309 -14.19 -53.85 19.39
N TRP A 310 -13.15 -54.10 20.20
CA TRP A 310 -11.80 -54.48 19.75
C TRP A 310 -11.72 -55.75 18.88
N ALA A 311 -12.81 -56.53 18.85
CA ALA A 311 -12.97 -57.71 18.00
C ALA A 311 -13.56 -57.39 16.61
N ASP A 312 -14.14 -56.20 16.41
CA ASP A 312 -14.74 -55.76 15.17
C ASP A 312 -13.74 -54.93 14.35
N LYS A 313 -13.03 -55.61 13.44
CA LYS A 313 -12.03 -54.97 12.56
C LYS A 313 -12.64 -53.94 11.60
N GLU A 314 -13.98 -53.93 11.43
CA GLU A 314 -14.69 -53.03 10.53
C GLU A 314 -15.19 -51.74 11.21
N GLY A 315 -15.26 -51.70 12.54
CA GLY A 315 -15.81 -50.57 13.32
C GLY A 315 -15.19 -49.20 12.97
N PRO A 316 -13.84 -49.06 12.96
CA PRO A 316 -13.19 -47.81 12.57
C PRO A 316 -13.45 -47.39 11.12
N ALA A 317 -13.52 -48.36 10.20
CA ALA A 317 -13.78 -48.10 8.79
C ALA A 317 -15.22 -47.62 8.56
N ARG A 318 -16.18 -48.19 9.28
CA ARG A 318 -17.58 -47.78 9.24
C ARG A 318 -17.79 -46.37 9.83
N LEU A 319 -17.15 -46.07 10.96
CA LEU A 319 -17.20 -44.73 11.56
C LEU A 319 -16.65 -43.66 10.60
N ALA A 320 -15.54 -43.95 9.92
CA ALA A 320 -14.98 -43.06 8.92
C ALA A 320 -15.91 -42.89 7.70
N TYR A 321 -16.52 -43.98 7.23
CA TYR A 321 -17.49 -43.92 6.13
C TYR A 321 -18.71 -43.06 6.47
N ASP A 322 -19.28 -43.23 7.67
CA ASP A 322 -20.45 -42.47 8.14
C ASP A 322 -20.10 -40.99 8.33
N ARG A 323 -18.92 -40.67 8.86
CA ARG A 323 -18.38 -39.29 8.91
C ARG A 323 -18.34 -38.70 7.51
N ASP A 324 -17.69 -39.38 6.57
CA ASP A 324 -17.50 -38.85 5.21
C ASP A 324 -18.81 -38.67 4.46
N ALA A 325 -19.79 -39.56 4.67
CA ALA A 325 -21.13 -39.43 4.11
C ALA A 325 -21.84 -38.17 4.64
N ARG A 326 -21.76 -37.90 5.95
CA ARG A 326 -22.35 -36.69 6.55
C ARG A 326 -21.63 -35.41 6.11
N LEU A 327 -20.30 -35.45 5.99
CA LEU A 327 -19.52 -34.32 5.48
C LEU A 327 -19.87 -34.00 4.02
N ARG A 328 -20.09 -35.03 3.18
CA ARG A 328 -20.56 -34.84 1.80
C ARG A 328 -21.94 -34.16 1.75
N ASP A 329 -22.90 -34.60 2.58
CA ASP A 329 -24.22 -33.94 2.64
C ASP A 329 -24.12 -32.47 3.06
N VAL A 330 -23.32 -32.16 4.08
CA VAL A 330 -23.08 -30.79 4.51
C VAL A 330 -22.44 -29.96 3.38
N GLN A 331 -21.46 -30.52 2.67
CA GLN A 331 -20.81 -29.85 1.55
C GLN A 331 -21.82 -29.55 0.41
N GLU A 332 -22.66 -30.51 0.03
CA GLU A 332 -23.70 -30.26 -0.96
C GLU A 332 -24.71 -29.18 -0.53
N ARG A 333 -25.07 -29.15 0.76
CA ARG A 333 -25.92 -28.09 1.32
C ARG A 333 -25.25 -26.73 1.27
N LYS A 334 -23.94 -26.65 1.52
CA LYS A 334 -23.16 -25.41 1.37
C LYS A 334 -23.15 -24.94 -0.07
N ASP A 335 -22.94 -25.84 -1.02
CA ASP A 335 -22.91 -25.52 -2.45
C ASP A 335 -24.27 -25.00 -2.92
N ARG A 336 -25.37 -25.71 -2.61
CA ARG A 336 -26.74 -25.24 -2.88
C ARG A 336 -27.05 -23.89 -2.25
N ASN A 337 -26.54 -23.62 -1.05
CA ASN A 337 -26.73 -22.34 -0.39
C ASN A 337 -25.96 -21.21 -1.08
N LYS A 338 -24.72 -21.47 -1.54
CA LYS A 338 -23.91 -20.51 -2.31
C LYS A 338 -24.52 -20.18 -3.68
N GLU A 339 -25.19 -21.15 -4.32
CA GLU A 339 -25.89 -20.97 -5.60
C GLU A 339 -27.06 -19.97 -5.54
N ARG A 340 -27.55 -19.65 -4.34
CA ARG A 340 -28.59 -18.62 -4.13
C ARG A 340 -28.07 -17.21 -4.41
N LEU A 341 -26.76 -17.00 -4.35
CA LEU A 341 -26.16 -15.72 -4.70
C LEU A 341 -26.10 -15.61 -6.23
N PRO A 342 -26.50 -14.46 -6.81
CA PRO A 342 -26.42 -14.27 -8.25
C PRO A 342 -24.99 -14.49 -8.72
N ARG A 343 -24.85 -15.30 -9.79
CA ARG A 343 -23.56 -15.52 -10.43
C ARG A 343 -23.05 -14.19 -10.97
N ASP A 344 -21.75 -13.99 -10.84
CA ASP A 344 -21.11 -12.79 -11.39
C ASP A 344 -21.33 -12.78 -12.92
N PRO A 345 -21.62 -11.61 -13.52
CA PRO A 345 -21.81 -11.52 -14.96
C PRO A 345 -20.59 -12.06 -15.71
N PRO A 346 -20.76 -12.89 -16.74
CA PRO A 346 -19.64 -13.38 -17.53
C PRO A 346 -18.86 -12.20 -18.13
N GLY A 347 -17.54 -12.22 -17.99
CA GLY A 347 -16.65 -11.20 -18.55
C GLY A 347 -16.38 -9.97 -17.67
N ARG A 348 -16.99 -9.84 -16.48
CA ARG A 348 -16.63 -8.73 -15.57
C ARG A 348 -15.29 -9.04 -14.88
N PRO A 349 -14.25 -8.22 -15.06
CA PRO A 349 -12.97 -8.48 -14.43
C PRO A 349 -13.06 -8.28 -12.92
N LYS A 350 -12.84 -9.34 -12.14
CA LYS A 350 -12.59 -9.28 -10.70
C LYS A 350 -11.22 -8.66 -10.48
N ARG A 351 -11.16 -7.33 -10.37
CA ARG A 351 -9.90 -6.61 -10.20
C ARG A 351 -9.96 -5.80 -8.92
N ILE A 352 -9.12 -6.15 -7.97
CA ILE A 352 -8.75 -5.26 -6.87
C ILE A 352 -7.78 -4.23 -7.43
N SER A 353 -7.87 -2.98 -6.97
CA SER A 353 -6.87 -2.00 -7.36
C SER A 353 -5.50 -2.34 -6.76
N VAL A 354 -4.42 -2.08 -7.51
CA VAL A 354 -3.05 -2.21 -6.98
C VAL A 354 -2.89 -1.37 -5.71
N THR A 355 -3.44 -0.15 -5.71
CA THR A 355 -3.50 0.72 -4.53
C THR A 355 -4.14 0.01 -3.33
N GLY A 356 -5.27 -0.64 -3.52
CA GLY A 356 -6.00 -1.35 -2.48
C GLY A 356 -5.18 -2.47 -1.86
N VAL A 357 -4.49 -3.29 -2.67
CA VAL A 357 -3.66 -4.36 -2.10
C VAL A 357 -2.51 -3.80 -1.27
N ILE A 358 -1.82 -2.76 -1.76
CA ILE A 358 -0.72 -2.14 -1.01
C ILE A 358 -1.26 -1.54 0.30
N LEU A 359 -2.48 -0.99 0.31
CA LEU A 359 -3.12 -0.48 1.52
C LEU A 359 -3.50 -1.60 2.50
N HIS A 360 -4.11 -2.68 2.01
CA HIS A 360 -4.45 -3.87 2.79
C HIS A 360 -3.20 -4.40 3.51
N GLU A 361 -2.14 -4.70 2.77
CA GLU A 361 -0.89 -5.21 3.35
C GLU A 361 -0.21 -4.21 4.30
N ALA A 362 -0.21 -2.91 3.96
CA ALA A 362 0.34 -1.90 4.84
C ALA A 362 -0.41 -1.80 6.17
N THR A 363 -1.73 -2.05 6.18
CA THR A 363 -2.49 -2.05 7.45
C THR A 363 -2.08 -3.19 8.36
N HIS A 364 -1.75 -4.37 7.82
CA HIS A 364 -1.21 -5.48 8.61
C HIS A 364 0.09 -5.05 9.31
N GLN A 365 0.99 -4.41 8.57
CA GLN A 365 2.30 -4.04 9.09
C GLN A 365 2.27 -2.86 10.07
N VAL A 366 1.48 -1.83 9.79
CA VAL A 366 1.54 -0.57 10.53
C VAL A 366 0.59 -0.55 11.73
N VAL A 367 -0.60 -1.16 11.59
CA VAL A 367 -1.67 -1.07 12.59
C VAL A 367 -2.21 -2.43 13.03
N LYS A 368 -1.52 -3.52 12.67
CA LYS A 368 -1.82 -4.90 13.08
C LYS A 368 -3.27 -5.29 12.80
N THR A 369 -3.79 -4.89 11.64
CA THR A 369 -5.01 -5.54 11.15
C THR A 369 -4.73 -7.01 10.85
N THR A 370 -5.78 -7.81 10.76
CA THR A 370 -5.77 -9.21 10.41
C THR A 370 -6.78 -9.47 9.31
N ASP A 371 -6.69 -10.65 8.73
CA ASP A 371 -7.76 -11.18 7.88
C ASP A 371 -8.77 -11.88 8.77
N VAL A 372 -9.75 -11.09 9.20
CA VAL A 372 -10.76 -11.55 10.15
C VAL A 372 -11.48 -12.75 9.57
N LYS A 373 -11.61 -13.80 10.39
CA LYS A 373 -12.39 -15.00 10.07
C LYS A 373 -13.53 -15.15 11.05
N ILE A 374 -14.74 -15.36 10.54
CA ILE A 374 -15.92 -15.67 11.34
C ILE A 374 -16.40 -17.05 10.91
N SER A 375 -16.45 -17.99 11.86
CA SER A 375 -16.85 -19.39 11.63
C SER A 375 -16.14 -20.03 10.43
N GLY A 376 -14.82 -19.82 10.31
CA GLY A 376 -13.98 -20.38 9.25
C GLY A 376 -13.97 -19.60 7.93
N GLU A 377 -14.90 -18.68 7.70
CA GLU A 377 -14.95 -17.84 6.48
C GLU A 377 -14.10 -16.59 6.67
N ALA A 378 -13.23 -16.28 5.71
CA ALA A 378 -12.48 -15.02 5.70
C ALA A 378 -13.36 -13.86 5.21
N MET A 379 -13.33 -12.75 5.92
CA MET A 379 -14.19 -11.59 5.69
C MET A 379 -13.64 -10.66 4.61
N TYR A 380 -13.35 -11.22 3.42
CA TYR A 380 -12.84 -10.47 2.29
C TYR A 380 -13.98 -9.93 1.42
N GLY A 381 -13.94 -8.64 1.14
CA GLY A 381 -14.77 -8.03 0.12
C GLY A 381 -15.90 -7.15 0.59
N PRO A 382 -16.53 -6.39 -0.34
CA PRO A 382 -17.57 -5.43 0.02
C PRO A 382 -18.70 -6.04 0.86
N ASN A 383 -19.28 -7.16 0.42
CA ASN A 383 -20.42 -7.76 1.12
C ASN A 383 -20.02 -8.35 2.49
N TYR A 384 -18.86 -9.01 2.58
CA TYR A 384 -18.36 -9.55 3.84
C TYR A 384 -18.00 -8.43 4.81
N CYS A 385 -17.33 -7.37 4.37
CA CYS A 385 -16.98 -6.22 5.19
C CYS A 385 -18.23 -5.46 5.67
N ARG A 386 -19.25 -5.30 4.82
CA ARG A 386 -20.55 -4.73 5.21
C ARG A 386 -21.24 -5.57 6.26
N TRP A 387 -21.33 -6.88 6.03
CA TRP A 387 -21.88 -7.81 7.02
C TRP A 387 -21.09 -7.75 8.34
N LEU A 388 -19.76 -7.75 8.27
CA LEU A 388 -18.88 -7.69 9.43
C LEU A 388 -19.08 -6.39 10.20
N SER A 389 -19.14 -5.25 9.52
CA SER A 389 -19.33 -3.94 10.14
C SER A 389 -20.67 -3.82 10.89
N LYS A 390 -21.72 -4.48 10.39
CA LYS A 390 -23.05 -4.47 10.99
C LYS A 390 -23.16 -5.42 12.19
N ASN A 391 -22.55 -6.60 12.10
CA ASN A 391 -22.74 -7.67 13.09
C ASN A 391 -21.61 -7.76 14.12
N HIS A 392 -20.39 -7.39 13.73
CA HIS A 392 -19.17 -7.43 14.55
C HIS A 392 -18.29 -6.19 14.28
N PRO A 393 -18.79 -4.97 14.60
CA PRO A 393 -18.06 -3.74 14.30
C PRO A 393 -16.68 -3.66 14.97
N ASP A 394 -16.50 -4.30 16.13
CA ASP A 394 -15.22 -4.46 16.81
C ASP A 394 -14.20 -5.23 15.95
N GLN A 395 -14.64 -6.28 15.26
CA GLN A 395 -13.82 -7.07 14.35
C GLN A 395 -13.56 -6.30 13.05
N ALA A 396 -14.52 -5.51 12.57
CA ALA A 396 -14.32 -4.66 11.39
C ALA A 396 -13.16 -3.65 11.59
N LEU A 397 -12.93 -3.17 12.81
CA LEU A 397 -11.77 -2.34 13.15
C LEU A 397 -10.43 -3.07 13.04
N LEU A 398 -10.44 -4.40 13.10
CA LEU A 398 -9.27 -5.26 12.98
C LEU A 398 -9.10 -5.78 11.55
N ASN A 399 -10.12 -5.71 10.70
CA ASN A 399 -10.08 -6.27 9.35
C ASN A 399 -9.32 -5.37 8.37
N ALA A 400 -8.27 -5.87 7.72
CA ALA A 400 -7.48 -5.11 6.74
C ALA A 400 -8.33 -4.66 5.54
N ASP A 401 -9.25 -5.52 5.10
CA ASP A 401 -10.10 -5.25 3.95
C ASP A 401 -11.11 -4.12 4.16
N SER A 402 -11.55 -3.90 5.41
CA SER A 402 -12.41 -2.75 5.75
C SER A 402 -11.68 -1.42 5.53
N TYR A 403 -10.39 -1.32 5.87
CA TYR A 403 -9.59 -0.12 5.60
C TYR A 403 -9.30 0.04 4.11
N ARG A 404 -9.01 -1.06 3.41
CA ARG A 404 -8.82 -1.04 1.96
C ARG A 404 -10.04 -0.42 1.29
N LEU A 405 -11.21 -1.03 1.48
CA LEU A 405 -12.44 -0.65 0.78
C LEU A 405 -12.86 0.78 1.14
N PHE A 406 -12.77 1.17 2.41
CA PHE A 406 -13.02 2.55 2.82
C PHE A 406 -12.12 3.56 2.09
N CYS A 407 -10.83 3.24 1.90
CA CYS A 407 -9.92 4.12 1.16
C CYS A 407 -10.16 4.06 -0.35
N GLU A 408 -10.55 2.91 -0.90
CA GLU A 408 -10.84 2.75 -2.33
C GLU A 408 -12.04 3.56 -2.80
N GLU A 409 -12.98 3.89 -1.92
CA GLU A 409 -14.07 4.81 -2.24
C GLU A 409 -13.56 6.22 -2.66
N PHE A 410 -12.33 6.60 -2.30
CA PHE A 410 -11.67 7.84 -2.75
C PHE A 410 -10.85 7.68 -4.05
N LEU A 411 -10.84 6.48 -4.65
CA LEU A 411 -10.33 6.25 -6.00
C LEU A 411 -11.39 6.56 -7.07
N LEU A 412 -12.66 6.40 -6.73
CA LEU A 412 -13.77 6.54 -7.68
C LEU A 412 -14.16 8.02 -7.85
N PRO A 413 -14.44 8.48 -9.09
CA PRO A 413 -15.04 9.79 -9.30
C PRO A 413 -16.38 9.86 -8.55
N ARG A 414 -16.56 10.89 -7.73
CA ARG A 414 -17.83 11.15 -7.05
C ARG A 414 -18.83 11.66 -8.10
N TYR A 415 -19.90 10.89 -8.32
CA TYR A 415 -21.03 11.29 -9.16
C TYR A 415 -22.07 12.05 -8.36
#